data_AF-A0A1Q7FFW2-F1
#
_entry.id   AF-A0A1Q7FFW2-F1
#
_cell.length_a   1.000
_cell.length_b   1.000
_cell.length_c   1.000
_cell.angle_alpha   90.00
_cell.angle_beta   90.00
_cell.angle_gamma   90.00
#
_symmetry.space_group_name_H-M   'P 1'
#
loop_
_entity.id
_entity.type
_entity.pdbx_description
1 polymer ?
#
loop_
_entity_poly.entity_id
_entity_poly.type
_entity_poly.pdbx_seq_one_letter_code
_entity_poly.pdbx_strand_id
1 'polypeptide(L)'
;MLTLLAFIPIAFWLIRSAVHRRDGRHLFDCLLATTAFIGPFVLFEVWKVLVLGPHLYWLNMMEFLTFFRSQSTASNVGLRNIAAVVTNALNTYSNNSAVMHQRFGYSPLTLLLVAALTVGLVCRYADSQFIKLFCLLSVTAALIEISWWLFISNGWPRYALIGLFLYFFAVSCVVFIRQSWLITSSITLLLLLVFLPGYSRFSDPIRFVWKYRYAYTPRLVNLLRTVRFLEKAQHDQPFVMGVWSTAGDIEYTMPTVGNFIRYDHVPEDRQGGAILVRNKIWVDFAPMPEFTAWEKKCDELLLDAPPYVVSRCPGSRK
;
A
#
# COMPACT_ATOMS: atom_id res chain seq x y z
N MET A 1 0.41 1.56 -9.21
CA MET A 1 0.59 1.18 -10.62
C MET A 1 -0.26 -0.04 -11.00
N LEU A 2 -0.28 -1.15 -10.24
CA LEU A 2 -1.27 -2.24 -10.49
C LEU A 2 -2.72 -1.78 -10.39
N THR A 3 -3.00 -0.98 -9.37
CA THR A 3 -4.30 -0.33 -9.21
C THR A 3 -4.73 0.36 -10.49
N LEU A 4 -3.82 1.14 -11.11
CA LEU A 4 -4.08 1.77 -12.41
C LEU A 4 -4.42 0.77 -13.52
N LEU A 5 -3.79 -0.41 -13.54
CA LEU A 5 -4.10 -1.46 -14.52
C LEU A 5 -5.51 -2.02 -14.34
N ALA A 6 -5.94 -2.25 -13.09
CA ALA A 6 -7.29 -2.70 -12.79
C ALA A 6 -8.36 -1.68 -13.25
N PHE A 7 -7.98 -0.41 -13.41
CA PHE A 7 -8.86 0.67 -13.88
C PHE A 7 -8.83 0.93 -15.38
N ILE A 8 -7.92 0.31 -16.15
CA ILE A 8 -7.86 0.45 -17.62
C ILE A 8 -9.23 0.17 -18.26
N PRO A 9 -9.97 -0.89 -17.88
CA PRO A 9 -11.29 -1.15 -18.46
C PRO A 9 -12.29 -0.02 -18.20
N ILE A 10 -12.25 0.60 -17.01
CA ILE A 10 -13.11 1.73 -16.65
C ILE A 10 -12.76 2.96 -17.50
N ALA A 11 -11.47 3.31 -17.55
CA ALA A 11 -10.99 4.45 -18.33
C ALA A 11 -11.31 4.29 -19.83
N PHE A 12 -11.03 3.12 -20.39
CA PHE A 12 -11.34 2.81 -21.79
C PHE A 12 -12.86 2.91 -22.07
N TRP A 13 -13.68 2.35 -21.18
CA TRP A 13 -15.13 2.41 -21.33
C TRP A 13 -15.68 3.84 -21.22
N LEU A 14 -15.16 4.66 -20.31
CA LEU A 14 -15.53 6.07 -20.18
C LEU A 14 -15.18 6.86 -21.45
N ILE A 15 -13.96 6.69 -21.97
CA ILE A 15 -13.51 7.35 -23.20
C ILE A 15 -14.37 6.91 -24.39
N ARG A 16 -14.61 5.60 -24.55
CA ARG A 16 -15.47 5.09 -25.62
C ARG A 16 -16.89 5.63 -25.52
N SER A 17 -17.45 5.70 -24.31
CA SER A 17 -18.79 6.21 -24.06
C SER A 17 -18.91 7.71 -24.40
N ALA A 18 -17.88 8.49 -24.06
CA ALA A 18 -17.77 9.91 -24.41
C ALA A 18 -17.73 10.14 -25.93
N VAL A 19 -16.99 9.29 -26.66
CA VAL A 19 -16.85 9.42 -28.12
C VAL A 19 -18.12 9.02 -28.88
N HIS A 20 -18.85 8.01 -28.39
CA HIS A 20 -20.04 7.49 -29.11
C HIS A 20 -21.35 8.22 -28.80
N ARG A 21 -21.49 8.92 -27.67
CA ARG A 21 -22.71 9.65 -27.32
C ARG A 21 -22.52 11.16 -27.53
N ARG A 22 -23.21 11.73 -28.53
CA ARG A 22 -23.19 13.17 -28.87
C ARG A 22 -24.13 14.03 -27.99
N ASP A 23 -24.40 13.62 -26.75
CA ASP A 23 -25.14 14.44 -25.80
C ASP A 23 -24.13 15.24 -24.95
N GLY A 24 -24.23 16.57 -24.98
CA GLY A 24 -23.30 17.47 -24.30
C GLY A 24 -23.22 17.26 -22.79
N ARG A 25 -24.34 16.89 -22.14
CA ARG A 25 -24.31 16.57 -20.69
C ARG A 25 -23.59 15.25 -20.43
N HIS A 26 -23.84 14.26 -21.27
CA HIS A 26 -23.23 12.95 -21.13
C HIS A 26 -21.72 12.96 -21.39
N LEU A 27 -21.28 13.79 -22.33
CA LEU A 27 -19.86 14.07 -22.59
C LEU A 27 -19.21 14.76 -21.38
N PHE A 28 -19.88 15.77 -20.82
CA PHE A 28 -19.40 16.48 -19.63
C PHE A 28 -19.23 15.54 -18.44
N ASP A 29 -20.21 14.68 -18.16
CA ASP A 29 -20.14 13.71 -17.05
C ASP A 29 -19.00 12.70 -17.25
N CYS A 30 -18.81 12.18 -18.46
CA CYS A 30 -17.71 11.27 -18.76
C CYS A 30 -16.34 11.95 -18.62
N LEU A 31 -16.20 13.19 -19.07
CA LEU A 31 -14.97 13.98 -18.91
C LEU A 31 -14.70 14.27 -17.44
N LEU A 32 -15.70 14.73 -16.69
CA LEU A 32 -15.58 15.01 -15.26
C LEU A 32 -15.18 13.75 -14.48
N ALA A 33 -15.84 12.62 -14.73
CA ALA A 33 -15.49 11.35 -14.11
C ALA A 33 -14.06 10.91 -14.45
N THR A 34 -13.65 11.06 -15.71
CA THR A 34 -12.29 10.72 -16.16
C THR A 34 -11.25 11.61 -15.49
N THR A 35 -11.47 12.92 -15.45
CA THR A 35 -10.55 13.90 -14.84
C THR A 35 -10.47 13.71 -13.32
N ALA A 36 -11.59 13.51 -12.63
CA ALA A 36 -11.61 13.24 -11.20
C ALA A 36 -10.86 11.94 -10.86
N PHE A 37 -10.95 10.94 -11.72
CA PHE A 37 -10.31 9.65 -11.52
C PHE A 37 -8.81 9.67 -11.85
N ILE A 38 -8.44 10.17 -13.04
CA ILE A 38 -7.07 10.12 -13.57
C ILE A 38 -6.21 11.28 -13.04
N GLY A 39 -6.83 12.43 -12.76
CA GLY A 39 -6.15 13.67 -12.38
C GLY A 39 -5.15 13.50 -11.22
N PRO A 40 -5.54 12.91 -10.07
CA PRO A 40 -4.61 12.70 -8.96
C PRO A 40 -3.38 11.86 -9.34
N PHE A 41 -3.54 10.85 -10.20
CA PHE A 41 -2.43 10.01 -10.64
C PHE A 41 -1.49 10.77 -11.58
N VAL A 42 -2.03 11.52 -12.53
CA VAL A 42 -1.21 12.34 -13.44
C VAL A 42 -0.43 13.38 -12.64
N LEU A 43 -1.07 14.06 -11.70
CA LEU A 43 -0.39 15.04 -10.83
C LEU A 43 0.73 14.39 -10.01
N PHE A 44 0.51 13.18 -9.49
CA PHE A 44 1.53 12.45 -8.74
C PHE A 44 2.72 12.04 -9.62
N GLU A 45 2.46 11.54 -10.83
CA GLU A 45 3.52 11.18 -11.78
C GLU A 45 4.31 12.42 -12.25
N VAL A 46 3.62 13.53 -12.54
CA VAL A 46 4.25 14.83 -12.87
C VAL A 46 5.11 15.32 -11.72
N TRP A 47 4.60 15.27 -10.48
CA TRP A 47 5.37 15.64 -9.29
C TRP A 47 6.65 14.81 -9.16
N LYS A 48 6.59 13.49 -9.36
CA LYS A 48 7.79 12.63 -9.33
C LYS A 48 8.81 13.03 -10.40
N VAL A 49 8.36 13.30 -11.62
CA VAL A 49 9.25 13.75 -12.71
C VAL A 49 9.91 15.09 -12.35
N LEU A 50 9.16 16.03 -11.76
CA LEU A 50 9.69 17.33 -11.35
C LEU A 50 10.69 17.23 -10.19
N VAL A 51 10.45 16.36 -9.21
CA VAL A 51 11.32 16.22 -8.03
C VAL A 51 12.58 15.40 -8.33
N LEU A 52 12.44 14.30 -9.08
CA LEU A 52 13.56 13.40 -9.37
C LEU A 52 14.35 13.84 -10.62
N GLY A 53 13.72 14.56 -11.54
CA GLY A 53 14.24 14.76 -12.90
C GLY A 53 14.07 13.51 -13.77
N PRO A 54 14.20 13.64 -15.12
CA PRO A 54 13.88 12.55 -16.05
C PRO A 54 14.72 11.28 -15.87
N HIS A 55 16.00 11.44 -15.54
CA HIS A 55 16.92 10.30 -15.40
C HIS A 55 16.62 9.46 -14.15
N LEU A 56 16.53 10.09 -12.97
CA LEU A 56 16.20 9.38 -11.73
C LEU A 56 14.76 8.86 -11.73
N TYR A 57 13.83 9.54 -12.39
CA TYR A 57 12.48 9.02 -12.61
C TYR A 57 12.51 7.71 -13.40
N TRP A 58 13.30 7.63 -14.48
CA TRP A 58 13.44 6.40 -15.26
C TRP A 58 14.02 5.26 -14.42
N LEU A 59 15.09 5.53 -13.66
CA LEU A 59 15.66 4.55 -12.74
C LEU A 59 14.64 4.08 -11.70
N ASN A 60 13.90 5.02 -11.09
CA ASN A 60 12.83 4.71 -10.14
C ASN A 60 11.74 3.81 -10.76
N MET A 61 11.36 4.05 -12.02
CA MET A 61 10.40 3.21 -12.73
C MET A 61 10.94 1.80 -12.97
N MET A 62 12.20 1.66 -13.37
CA MET A 62 12.83 0.35 -13.58
C MET A 62 13.01 -0.42 -12.27
N GLU A 63 13.39 0.27 -11.20
CA GLU A 63 13.40 -0.30 -9.84
C GLU A 63 12.01 -0.76 -9.42
N PHE A 64 10.97 0.05 -9.67
CA PHE A 64 9.59 -0.32 -9.37
C PHE A 64 9.15 -1.57 -10.14
N LEU A 65 9.49 -1.68 -11.43
CA LEU A 65 9.19 -2.88 -12.24
C LEU A 65 9.94 -4.11 -11.72
N THR A 66 11.19 -3.93 -11.30
CA THR A 66 12.02 -5.02 -10.75
C THR A 66 11.46 -5.48 -9.41
N PHE A 67 11.10 -4.55 -8.53
CA PHE A 67 10.40 -4.83 -7.28
C PHE A 67 9.05 -5.49 -7.53
N PHE A 68 8.28 -5.04 -8.52
CA PHE A 68 7.01 -5.67 -8.86
C PHE A 68 7.19 -7.13 -9.30
N ARG A 69 8.22 -7.41 -10.12
CA ARG A 69 8.58 -8.77 -10.50
C ARG A 69 9.00 -9.60 -9.28
N SER A 70 9.82 -9.06 -8.37
CA SER A 70 10.25 -9.78 -7.18
C SER A 70 9.11 -10.05 -6.19
N GLN A 71 8.05 -9.25 -6.23
CA GLN A 71 6.83 -9.43 -5.44
C GLN A 71 5.85 -10.43 -6.07
N SER A 72 6.12 -10.92 -7.28
CA SER A 72 5.31 -11.95 -7.94
C SER A 72 5.85 -13.34 -7.62
N THR A 73 4.97 -14.24 -7.22
CA THR A 73 5.32 -15.65 -7.00
C THR A 73 5.81 -16.35 -8.28
N ALA A 74 5.49 -15.80 -9.46
CA ALA A 74 5.99 -16.27 -10.75
C ALA A 74 7.47 -15.94 -11.02
N SER A 75 8.13 -15.07 -10.24
CA SER A 75 9.58 -14.85 -10.40
C SER A 75 10.40 -16.06 -9.98
N ASN A 76 9.87 -16.88 -9.07
CA ASN A 76 10.59 -18.00 -8.46
C ASN A 76 10.30 -19.33 -9.17
N VAL A 77 9.24 -19.39 -9.98
CA VAL A 77 8.81 -20.59 -10.68
C VAL A 77 8.70 -20.26 -12.17
N GLY A 78 9.67 -20.72 -12.96
CA GLY A 78 9.65 -20.51 -14.41
C GLY A 78 8.33 -20.99 -15.02
N LEU A 79 7.73 -20.16 -15.88
CA LEU A 79 6.40 -20.36 -16.51
C LEU A 79 6.24 -21.66 -17.32
N ARG A 80 7.31 -22.44 -17.49
CA ARG A 80 7.33 -23.69 -18.27
C ARG A 80 6.69 -24.88 -17.54
N ASN A 81 6.50 -24.82 -16.23
CA ASN A 81 5.85 -25.88 -15.46
C ASN A 81 4.53 -25.39 -14.83
N ILE A 82 3.42 -25.62 -15.54
CA ILE A 82 2.08 -25.18 -15.14
C ILE A 82 1.68 -25.75 -13.76
N ALA A 83 2.03 -27.01 -13.48
CA ALA A 83 1.72 -27.63 -12.19
C ALA A 83 2.43 -26.90 -11.03
N ALA A 84 3.70 -26.53 -11.22
CA ALA A 84 4.46 -25.77 -10.23
C ALA A 84 3.86 -24.36 -10.02
N VAL A 85 3.40 -23.70 -11.08
CA VAL A 85 2.72 -22.39 -11.00
C VAL A 85 1.43 -22.49 -10.18
N VAL A 86 0.59 -23.50 -10.44
CA VAL A 86 -0.67 -23.71 -9.72
C VAL A 86 -0.42 -24.01 -8.23
N THR A 87 0.50 -24.92 -7.92
CA THR A 87 0.84 -25.26 -6.52
C THR A 87 1.35 -24.03 -5.77
N ASN A 88 2.18 -23.21 -6.41
CA ASN A 88 2.69 -21.99 -5.79
C ASN A 88 1.57 -20.96 -5.54
N ALA A 89 0.64 -20.80 -6.49
CA ALA A 89 -0.53 -19.94 -6.32
C ALA A 89 -1.43 -20.40 -5.17
N LEU A 90 -1.62 -21.71 -4.99
CA LEU A 90 -2.38 -22.28 -3.88
C LEU A 90 -1.70 -22.08 -2.53
N ASN A 91 -0.38 -22.27 -2.46
CA ASN A 91 0.41 -21.98 -1.25
C ASN A 91 0.33 -20.49 -0.88
N THR A 92 0.44 -19.62 -1.89
CA THR A 92 0.30 -18.16 -1.73
C THR A 92 -1.09 -17.81 -1.21
N TYR A 93 -2.15 -18.38 -1.81
CA TYR A 93 -3.51 -18.20 -1.35
C TYR A 93 -3.70 -18.61 0.11
N SER A 94 -3.17 -19.78 0.50
CA SER A 94 -3.23 -20.26 1.89
C SER A 94 -2.56 -19.27 2.85
N ASN A 95 -1.33 -18.86 2.53
CA ASN A 95 -0.57 -17.91 3.34
C ASN A 95 -1.26 -16.55 3.44
N ASN A 96 -1.68 -15.99 2.30
CA ASN A 96 -2.29 -14.66 2.24
C ASN A 96 -3.69 -14.65 2.85
N SER A 97 -4.45 -15.73 2.74
CA SER A 97 -5.72 -15.92 3.46
C SER A 97 -5.51 -15.89 4.97
N ALA A 98 -4.49 -16.61 5.47
CA ALA A 98 -4.13 -16.60 6.88
C ALA A 98 -3.68 -15.21 7.35
N VAL A 99 -2.81 -14.53 6.58
CA VAL A 99 -2.36 -13.16 6.87
C VAL A 99 -3.55 -12.19 6.91
N MET A 100 -4.45 -12.28 5.94
CA MET A 100 -5.64 -11.43 5.86
C MET A 100 -6.55 -11.62 7.08
N HIS A 101 -6.82 -12.88 7.45
CA HIS A 101 -7.60 -13.18 8.64
C HIS A 101 -6.91 -12.71 9.92
N GLN A 102 -5.61 -12.97 10.08
CA GLN A 102 -4.84 -12.59 11.25
C GLN A 102 -4.79 -11.06 11.44
N ARG A 103 -4.61 -10.32 10.34
CA ARG A 103 -4.40 -8.86 10.34
C ARG A 103 -5.70 -8.07 10.36
N PHE A 104 -6.70 -8.48 9.60
CA PHE A 104 -7.93 -7.71 9.41
C PHE A 104 -9.18 -8.38 9.96
N GLY A 105 -9.12 -9.65 10.34
CA GLY A 105 -10.25 -10.40 10.92
C GLY A 105 -11.21 -11.02 9.91
N TYR A 106 -11.20 -10.60 8.64
CA TYR A 106 -12.04 -11.18 7.59
C TYR A 106 -11.26 -12.15 6.68
N SER A 107 -11.98 -13.06 6.02
CA SER A 107 -11.40 -14.08 5.12
C SER A 107 -11.71 -13.77 3.65
N PRO A 108 -11.07 -14.46 2.69
CA PRO A 108 -11.44 -14.36 1.27
C PRO A 108 -12.93 -14.67 1.01
N LEU A 109 -13.54 -15.56 1.81
CA LEU A 109 -14.96 -15.85 1.71
C LEU A 109 -15.82 -14.62 2.06
N THR A 110 -15.44 -13.87 3.10
CA THR A 110 -16.10 -12.60 3.43
C THR A 110 -16.04 -11.62 2.26
N LEU A 111 -14.90 -11.51 1.58
CA LEU A 111 -14.75 -10.65 0.41
C LEU A 111 -15.61 -11.09 -0.78
N LEU A 112 -15.75 -12.40 -1.01
CA LEU A 112 -16.65 -12.95 -2.03
C LEU A 112 -18.12 -12.66 -1.71
N LEU A 113 -18.53 -12.79 -0.45
CA LEU A 113 -19.87 -12.43 -0.01
C LEU A 113 -20.15 -10.94 -0.21
N VAL A 114 -19.19 -10.07 0.14
CA VAL A 114 -19.25 -8.63 -0.12
C VAL A 114 -19.37 -8.34 -1.61
N ALA A 115 -18.62 -9.04 -2.46
CA ALA A 115 -18.70 -8.90 -3.91
C ALA A 115 -20.09 -9.30 -4.44
N ALA A 116 -20.60 -10.47 -4.04
CA ALA A 116 -21.91 -10.97 -4.46
C ALA A 116 -23.05 -10.02 -4.04
N LEU A 117 -23.01 -9.52 -2.80
CA LEU A 117 -23.96 -8.53 -2.30
C LEU A 117 -23.85 -7.21 -3.07
N THR A 118 -22.64 -6.73 -3.33
CA THR A 118 -22.40 -5.51 -4.11
C THR A 118 -23.00 -5.63 -5.52
N VAL A 119 -22.74 -6.75 -6.21
CA VAL A 119 -23.33 -7.02 -7.54
C VAL A 119 -24.85 -7.05 -7.46
N GLY A 120 -25.42 -7.74 -6.46
CA GLY A 120 -26.87 -7.80 -6.25
C GLY A 120 -27.49 -6.41 -6.09
N LEU A 121 -26.88 -5.55 -5.26
CA LEU A 121 -27.32 -4.18 -5.04
C LEU A 121 -27.23 -3.33 -6.31
N VAL A 122 -26.10 -3.38 -7.01
CA VAL A 122 -25.89 -2.65 -8.27
C VAL A 122 -26.92 -3.08 -9.32
N CYS A 123 -27.12 -4.40 -9.50
CA CYS A 123 -28.07 -4.92 -10.48
C CYS A 123 -29.52 -4.53 -10.17
N ARG A 124 -29.89 -4.52 -8.89
CA ARG A 124 -31.26 -4.26 -8.41
C ARG A 124 -31.65 -2.79 -8.36
N TYR A 125 -30.69 -1.90 -8.06
CA TYR A 125 -30.97 -0.51 -7.70
C TYR A 125 -30.30 0.54 -8.60
N ALA A 126 -29.35 0.17 -9.46
CA ALA A 126 -28.84 1.12 -10.45
C ALA A 126 -29.90 1.38 -11.53
N ASP A 127 -30.48 2.58 -11.51
CA ASP A 127 -31.56 2.99 -12.42
C ASP A 127 -31.06 3.23 -13.86
N SER A 128 -29.80 3.64 -14.04
CA SER A 128 -29.19 3.87 -15.36
C SER A 128 -28.25 2.73 -15.75
N GLN A 129 -28.33 2.31 -17.02
CA GLN A 129 -27.40 1.33 -17.58
C GLN A 129 -25.94 1.80 -17.53
N PHE A 130 -25.71 3.11 -17.66
CA PHE A 130 -24.38 3.69 -17.55
C PHE A 130 -23.79 3.47 -16.14
N ILE A 131 -24.55 3.83 -15.11
CA ILE A 131 -24.14 3.64 -13.71
C ILE A 131 -23.94 2.16 -13.40
N LYS A 132 -24.85 1.31 -13.88
CA LYS A 132 -24.75 -0.14 -13.69
C LYS A 132 -23.45 -0.69 -14.26
N LEU A 133 -23.10 -0.39 -15.51
CA LEU A 133 -21.84 -0.82 -16.11
C LEU A 133 -20.63 -0.26 -15.35
N PHE A 134 -20.64 1.04 -15.01
CA PHE A 134 -19.54 1.65 -14.27
C PHE A 134 -19.28 0.97 -12.92
N CYS A 135 -20.35 0.68 -12.16
CA CYS A 135 -20.25 0.00 -10.88
C CYS A 135 -19.79 -1.45 -11.04
N LEU A 136 -20.29 -2.18 -12.05
CA LEU A 136 -19.85 -3.55 -12.32
C LEU A 136 -18.38 -3.62 -12.74
N LEU A 137 -17.89 -2.67 -13.56
CA LEU A 137 -16.47 -2.58 -13.90
C LEU A 137 -15.62 -2.27 -12.66
N SER A 138 -16.13 -1.46 -11.72
CA SER A 138 -15.47 -1.19 -10.43
C SER A 138 -15.38 -2.44 -9.56
N VAL A 139 -16.42 -3.27 -9.53
CA VAL A 139 -16.42 -4.59 -8.87
C VAL A 139 -15.41 -5.53 -9.55
N THR A 140 -15.34 -5.54 -10.88
CA THR A 140 -14.33 -6.35 -11.60
C THR A 140 -12.91 -5.89 -11.27
N ALA A 141 -12.65 -4.59 -11.23
CA ALA A 141 -11.36 -4.04 -10.83
C ALA A 141 -10.99 -4.45 -9.39
N ALA A 142 -11.97 -4.42 -8.48
CA ALA A 142 -11.80 -4.88 -7.11
C ALA A 142 -11.42 -6.37 -7.01
N LEU A 143 -12.12 -7.22 -7.77
CA LEU A 143 -11.83 -8.66 -7.82
C LEU A 143 -10.42 -8.92 -8.37
N ILE A 144 -10.03 -8.23 -9.44
CA ILE A 144 -8.68 -8.37 -10.02
C ILE A 144 -7.60 -8.02 -8.98
N GLU A 145 -7.75 -6.92 -8.25
CA GLU A 145 -6.79 -6.51 -7.21
C GLU A 145 -6.73 -7.51 -6.05
N ILE A 146 -7.89 -7.94 -5.54
CA ILE A 146 -7.96 -8.90 -4.44
C ILE A 146 -7.38 -10.26 -4.87
N SER A 147 -7.73 -10.75 -6.05
CA SER A 147 -7.22 -12.01 -6.60
C SER A 147 -5.72 -11.94 -6.89
N TRP A 148 -5.24 -10.84 -7.47
CA TRP A 148 -3.80 -10.65 -7.66
C TRP A 148 -3.06 -10.72 -6.33
N TRP A 149 -3.56 -10.04 -5.30
CA TRP A 149 -2.92 -10.10 -3.99
C TRP A 149 -2.98 -11.52 -3.40
N LEU A 150 -4.14 -12.16 -3.39
CA LEU A 150 -4.32 -13.49 -2.80
C LEU A 150 -3.47 -14.57 -3.47
N PHE A 151 -3.36 -14.59 -4.79
CA PHE A 151 -2.77 -15.70 -5.53
C PHE A 151 -1.34 -15.44 -6.03
N ILE A 152 -0.95 -14.17 -6.20
CA ILE A 152 0.29 -13.79 -6.91
C ILE A 152 1.23 -12.97 -6.04
N SER A 153 0.71 -12.10 -5.18
CA SER A 153 1.53 -11.14 -4.45
C SER A 153 2.16 -11.72 -3.18
N ASN A 154 3.45 -11.49 -3.00
CA ASN A 154 4.13 -11.61 -1.70
C ASN A 154 4.12 -10.27 -0.91
N GLY A 155 3.41 -9.27 -1.42
CA GLY A 155 3.39 -7.91 -0.88
C GLY A 155 2.44 -7.75 0.32
N TRP A 156 2.42 -6.53 0.86
CA TRP A 156 1.63 -6.20 2.04
C TRP A 156 0.11 -6.41 1.84
N PRO A 157 -0.60 -6.91 2.87
CA PRO A 157 -2.04 -7.19 2.80
C PRO A 157 -2.92 -5.95 2.58
N ARG A 158 -2.37 -4.74 2.79
CA ARG A 158 -3.06 -3.48 2.48
C ARG A 158 -3.41 -3.31 0.99
N TYR A 159 -2.74 -4.01 0.07
CA TYR A 159 -3.07 -3.90 -1.35
C TYR A 159 -4.45 -4.50 -1.66
N ALA A 160 -4.85 -5.56 -0.95
CA ALA A 160 -6.21 -6.09 -1.06
C ALA A 160 -7.30 -5.15 -0.49
N LEU A 161 -6.95 -4.25 0.44
CA LEU A 161 -7.88 -3.22 0.93
C LEU A 161 -8.32 -2.25 -0.17
N ILE A 162 -7.49 -2.07 -1.21
CA ILE A 162 -7.85 -1.20 -2.33
C ILE A 162 -9.06 -1.78 -3.07
N GLY A 163 -9.08 -3.10 -3.32
CA GLY A 163 -10.25 -3.75 -3.89
C GLY A 163 -11.48 -3.65 -2.98
N LEU A 164 -11.30 -3.76 -1.65
CA LEU A 164 -12.40 -3.56 -0.70
C LEU A 164 -12.99 -2.14 -0.78
N PHE A 165 -12.15 -1.11 -0.88
CA PHE A 165 -12.63 0.27 -1.08
C PHE A 165 -13.38 0.45 -2.39
N LEU A 166 -13.00 -0.28 -3.45
CA LEU A 166 -13.71 -0.27 -4.72
C LEU A 166 -15.10 -0.90 -4.64
N TYR A 167 -15.29 -1.94 -3.83
CA TYR A 167 -16.66 -2.42 -3.54
C TYR A 167 -17.49 -1.33 -2.86
N PHE A 168 -16.97 -0.69 -1.82
CA PHE A 168 -17.68 0.38 -1.15
C PHE A 168 -17.97 1.57 -2.07
N PHE A 169 -17.04 1.92 -2.94
CA PHE A 169 -17.24 2.95 -3.96
C PHE A 169 -18.37 2.57 -4.93
N ALA A 170 -18.37 1.35 -5.46
CA ALA A 170 -19.42 0.86 -6.36
C ALA A 170 -20.81 0.90 -5.70
N VAL A 171 -20.93 0.47 -4.43
CA VAL A 171 -22.19 0.56 -3.70
C VAL A 171 -22.59 2.01 -3.43
N SER A 172 -21.64 2.86 -3.04
CA SER A 172 -21.90 4.28 -2.76
C SER A 172 -22.49 5.01 -3.97
N CYS A 173 -21.96 4.75 -5.17
CA CYS A 173 -22.51 5.27 -6.42
C CYS A 173 -24.00 4.98 -6.56
N VAL A 174 -24.45 3.75 -6.25
CA VAL A 174 -25.86 3.34 -6.32
C VAL A 174 -26.74 4.14 -5.34
N VAL A 175 -26.22 4.44 -4.15
CA VAL A 175 -26.96 5.07 -3.06
C VAL A 175 -27.20 6.55 -3.29
N PHE A 176 -26.18 7.24 -3.81
CA PHE A 176 -26.28 8.66 -4.13
C PHE A 176 -27.27 8.94 -5.26
N ILE A 177 -27.60 7.93 -6.07
CA ILE A 177 -28.58 8.04 -7.15
C ILE A 177 -29.99 7.75 -6.65
N ARG A 178 -30.14 6.77 -5.75
CA ARG A 178 -31.43 6.35 -5.21
C ARG A 178 -31.36 6.22 -3.70
N GLN A 179 -31.86 7.23 -2.99
CA GLN A 179 -31.90 7.19 -1.53
C GLN A 179 -33.05 6.28 -1.09
N SER A 180 -32.73 5.03 -0.76
CA SER A 180 -33.65 4.05 -0.20
C SER A 180 -33.13 3.53 1.13
N TRP A 181 -34.03 3.39 2.10
CA TRP A 181 -33.70 2.80 3.40
C TRP A 181 -33.14 1.37 3.24
N LEU A 182 -33.64 0.60 2.27
CA LEU A 182 -33.14 -0.76 1.97
C LEU A 182 -31.68 -0.75 1.51
N ILE A 183 -31.31 0.24 0.70
CA ILE A 183 -29.94 0.39 0.19
C ILE A 183 -29.01 0.82 1.34
N THR A 184 -29.47 1.74 2.17
CA THR A 184 -28.73 2.21 3.36
C THR A 184 -28.52 1.08 4.37
N SER A 185 -29.55 0.27 4.63
CA SER A 185 -29.46 -0.92 5.48
C SER A 185 -28.52 -1.98 4.89
N SER A 186 -28.50 -2.13 3.57
CA SER A 186 -27.63 -3.10 2.89
C SER A 186 -26.16 -2.67 2.91
N ILE A 187 -25.85 -1.37 2.79
CA ILE A 187 -24.49 -0.86 3.08
C ILE A 187 -24.14 -1.10 4.53
N THR A 188 -25.04 -0.77 5.46
CA THR A 188 -24.77 -0.94 6.88
C THR A 188 -24.46 -2.39 7.19
N LEU A 189 -25.20 -3.33 6.60
CA LEU A 189 -24.91 -4.77 6.68
C LEU A 189 -23.55 -5.13 6.06
N LEU A 190 -23.22 -4.61 4.88
CA LEU A 190 -21.92 -4.82 4.24
C LEU A 190 -20.76 -4.32 5.10
N LEU A 191 -20.89 -3.13 5.66
CA LEU A 191 -19.94 -2.56 6.60
C LEU A 191 -19.83 -3.45 7.83
N LEU A 192 -20.95 -3.86 8.44
CA LEU A 192 -20.94 -4.75 9.60
C LEU A 192 -20.27 -6.10 9.29
N LEU A 193 -20.51 -6.70 8.13
CA LEU A 193 -19.87 -7.96 7.73
C LEU A 193 -18.34 -7.85 7.60
N VAL A 194 -17.83 -6.67 7.25
CA VAL A 194 -16.39 -6.40 7.16
C VAL A 194 -15.81 -5.96 8.51
N PHE A 195 -16.53 -5.13 9.25
CA PHE A 195 -16.07 -4.50 10.48
C PHE A 195 -16.19 -5.42 11.70
N LEU A 196 -17.27 -6.20 11.84
CA LEU A 196 -17.49 -7.04 13.02
C LEU A 196 -16.37 -8.06 13.25
N PRO A 197 -15.91 -8.82 12.23
CA PRO A 197 -14.82 -9.77 12.42
C PRO A 197 -13.49 -9.09 12.81
N GLY A 198 -13.29 -7.84 12.38
CA GLY A 198 -12.12 -7.03 12.68
C GLY A 198 -12.27 -6.08 13.86
N TYR A 199 -13.42 -6.04 14.56
CA TYR A 199 -13.77 -4.97 15.49
C TYR A 199 -12.71 -4.79 16.59
N SER A 200 -12.21 -5.90 17.14
CA SER A 200 -11.15 -5.86 18.14
C SER A 200 -9.90 -5.14 17.63
N ARG A 201 -9.52 -5.35 16.37
CA ARG A 201 -8.38 -4.70 15.70
C ARG A 201 -8.63 -3.22 15.41
N PHE A 202 -9.86 -2.86 15.02
CA PHE A 202 -10.24 -1.45 14.82
C PHE A 202 -10.38 -0.68 16.13
N SER A 203 -10.65 -1.37 17.23
CA SER A 203 -10.72 -0.77 18.55
C SER A 203 -9.34 -0.46 19.15
N ASP A 204 -8.26 -1.06 18.63
CA ASP A 204 -6.91 -0.89 19.19
C ASP A 204 -6.42 0.56 19.13
N PRO A 205 -6.55 1.33 18.03
CA PRO A 205 -6.27 2.76 18.03
C PRO A 205 -7.10 3.55 19.05
N ILE A 206 -8.39 3.23 19.20
CA ILE A 206 -9.28 3.91 20.17
C ILE A 206 -8.82 3.60 21.60
N ARG A 207 -8.56 2.32 21.90
CA ARG A 207 -8.02 1.86 23.19
C ARG A 207 -6.66 2.49 23.47
N PHE A 208 -5.81 2.62 22.46
CA PHE A 208 -4.52 3.30 22.57
C PHE A 208 -4.70 4.77 22.95
N VAL A 209 -5.55 5.51 22.23
CA VAL A 209 -5.87 6.89 22.53
C VAL A 209 -6.45 7.04 23.94
N TRP A 210 -7.37 6.15 24.33
CA TRP A 210 -7.97 6.16 25.67
C TRP A 210 -6.96 5.85 26.78
N LYS A 211 -6.09 4.86 26.56
CA LYS A 211 -5.05 4.44 27.52
C LYS A 211 -4.04 5.55 27.75
N TYR A 212 -3.58 6.20 26.69
CA TYR A 212 -2.52 7.20 26.79
C TYR A 212 -3.04 8.64 26.86
N ARG A 213 -4.33 8.88 26.59
CA ARG A 213 -4.97 10.22 26.60
C ARG A 213 -4.15 11.28 25.86
N TYR A 214 -3.61 10.92 24.70
CA TYR A 214 -2.71 11.76 23.89
C TYR A 214 -1.38 12.15 24.59
N ALA A 215 -1.03 11.56 25.72
CA ALA A 215 0.25 11.77 26.38
C ALA A 215 1.41 11.12 25.60
N TYR A 216 2.62 11.59 25.86
CA TYR A 216 3.84 11.01 25.32
C TYR A 216 3.98 9.55 25.74
N THR A 217 3.83 8.65 24.77
CA THR A 217 4.10 7.22 25.00
C THR A 217 5.60 6.97 25.09
N PRO A 218 6.06 5.89 25.74
CA PRO A 218 7.48 5.53 25.76
C PRO A 218 8.10 5.46 24.36
N ARG A 219 7.34 4.97 23.37
CA ARG A 219 7.76 4.96 21.97
C ARG A 219 7.97 6.37 21.43
N LEU A 220 7.05 7.30 21.68
CA LEU A 220 7.17 8.69 21.21
C LEU A 220 8.33 9.42 21.90
N VAL A 221 8.54 9.18 23.20
CA VAL A 221 9.71 9.71 23.92
C VAL A 221 11.02 9.20 23.29
N ASN A 222 11.09 7.90 22.99
CA ASN A 222 12.27 7.30 22.37
C ASN A 222 12.47 7.73 20.91
N LEU A 223 11.38 7.96 20.16
CA LEU A 223 11.43 8.55 18.82
C LEU A 223 12.06 9.94 18.88
N LEU A 224 11.54 10.83 19.74
CA LEU A 224 12.07 12.18 19.91
C LEU A 224 13.51 12.18 20.42
N ARG A 225 13.88 11.23 21.30
CA ARG A 225 15.27 11.04 21.74
C ARG A 225 16.19 10.65 20.58
N THR A 226 15.72 9.77 19.70
CA THR A 226 16.47 9.33 18.51
C THR A 226 16.64 10.48 17.53
N VAL A 227 15.59 11.24 17.24
CA VAL A 227 15.64 12.42 16.37
C VAL A 227 16.67 13.44 16.89
N ARG A 228 16.58 13.81 18.19
CA ARG A 228 17.54 14.75 18.81
C ARG A 228 18.98 14.23 18.79
N PHE A 229 19.18 12.92 18.87
CA PHE A 229 20.51 12.32 18.75
C PHE A 229 21.04 12.48 17.32
N LEU A 230 20.23 12.16 16.32
CA LEU A 230 20.61 12.26 14.90
C LEU A 230 20.85 13.70 14.46
N GLU A 231 20.03 14.66 14.92
CA GLU A 231 20.24 16.10 14.68
C GLU A 231 21.61 16.59 15.20
N LYS A 232 22.04 16.06 16.34
CA LYS A 232 23.35 16.40 16.94
C LYS A 232 24.51 15.67 16.30
N ALA A 233 24.26 14.57 15.58
CA ALA A 233 25.29 13.71 15.04
C ALA A 233 26.07 14.32 13.85
N GLN A 234 25.79 15.59 13.47
CA GLN A 234 26.42 16.36 12.39
C GLN A 234 27.06 15.48 11.30
N HIS A 235 26.28 15.12 10.30
CA HIS A 235 26.74 14.28 9.21
C HIS A 235 26.52 14.99 7.87
N ASP A 236 27.55 15.05 7.04
CA ASP A 236 27.46 15.57 5.67
C ASP A 236 26.72 14.61 4.70
N GLN A 237 26.18 13.50 5.21
CA GLN A 237 25.61 12.42 4.42
C GLN A 237 24.30 11.93 5.02
N PRO A 238 23.37 11.41 4.20
CA PRO A 238 22.17 10.75 4.69
C PRO A 238 22.50 9.55 5.57
N PHE A 239 21.71 9.35 6.63
CA PHE A 239 21.74 8.16 7.47
C PHE A 239 21.32 6.92 6.67
N VAL A 240 21.84 5.76 7.03
CA VAL A 240 21.50 4.50 6.35
C VAL A 240 20.26 3.89 6.99
N MET A 241 19.35 3.38 6.16
CA MET A 241 18.16 2.63 6.57
C MET A 241 17.99 1.34 5.76
N GLY A 242 17.17 0.41 6.26
CA GLY A 242 16.85 -0.83 5.54
C GLY A 242 15.86 -0.60 4.40
N VAL A 243 14.62 -0.26 4.74
CA VAL A 243 13.59 0.21 3.80
C VAL A 243 12.92 1.44 4.36
N TRP A 244 12.18 2.18 3.52
CA TRP A 244 11.51 3.43 3.92
C TRP A 244 10.71 3.29 5.22
N SER A 245 10.07 2.15 5.47
CA SER A 245 9.28 1.94 6.69
C SER A 245 10.14 1.85 7.96
N THR A 246 11.42 1.46 7.85
CA THR A 246 12.33 1.31 9.01
C THR A 246 12.83 2.64 9.57
N ALA A 247 12.76 3.73 8.79
CA ALA A 247 13.12 5.07 9.24
C ALA A 247 11.99 6.10 9.05
N GLY A 248 10.85 5.71 8.49
CA GLY A 248 9.80 6.64 8.09
C GLY A 248 9.27 7.51 9.23
N ASP A 249 9.05 6.96 10.42
CA ASP A 249 8.59 7.75 11.57
C ASP A 249 9.66 8.74 12.08
N ILE A 250 10.93 8.43 11.90
CA ILE A 250 12.04 9.34 12.19
C ILE A 250 12.13 10.43 11.12
N GLU A 251 12.13 10.06 9.83
CA GLU A 251 12.18 10.98 8.69
C GLU A 251 11.07 12.05 8.77
N TYR A 252 9.83 11.66 9.05
CA TYR A 252 8.71 12.61 9.19
C TYR A 252 8.79 13.50 10.44
N THR A 253 9.65 13.17 11.41
CA THR A 253 9.84 13.95 12.64
C THR A 253 11.07 14.85 12.54
N MET A 254 11.99 14.57 11.63
CA MET A 254 13.16 15.39 11.36
C MET A 254 12.79 16.70 10.64
N PRO A 255 13.60 17.77 10.79
CA PRO A 255 13.29 19.09 10.24
C PRO A 255 13.42 19.18 8.71
N THR A 256 14.16 18.26 8.10
CA THR A 256 14.47 18.23 6.66
C THR A 256 13.96 16.95 6.01
N VAL A 257 14.00 16.88 4.68
CA VAL A 257 13.64 15.69 3.89
C VAL A 257 14.88 15.11 3.21
N GLY A 258 14.85 13.80 2.93
CA GLY A 258 15.97 13.09 2.33
C GLY A 258 17.09 12.78 3.34
N ASN A 259 16.78 12.66 4.65
CA ASN A 259 17.80 12.39 5.66
C ASN A 259 18.30 10.94 5.63
N PHE A 260 17.61 10.05 4.91
CA PHE A 260 17.95 8.64 4.85
C PHE A 260 18.21 8.15 3.42
N ILE A 261 19.16 7.23 3.30
CA ILE A 261 19.45 6.45 2.10
C ILE A 261 19.29 4.96 2.39
N ARG A 262 18.81 4.19 1.41
CA ARG A 262 18.66 2.74 1.54
C ARG A 262 20.03 2.07 1.52
N TYR A 263 20.23 1.01 2.31
CA TYR A 263 21.53 0.35 2.49
C TYR A 263 22.21 -0.08 1.17
N ASP A 264 21.45 -0.51 0.18
CA ASP A 264 21.88 -0.94 -1.14
C ASP A 264 22.13 0.21 -2.12
N HIS A 265 21.77 1.44 -1.74
CA HIS A 265 22.08 2.67 -2.47
C HIS A 265 23.27 3.43 -1.86
N VAL A 266 23.88 2.92 -0.78
CA VAL A 266 25.06 3.53 -0.16
C VAL A 266 26.28 3.30 -1.06
N PRO A 267 26.95 4.37 -1.55
CA PRO A 267 28.18 4.24 -2.34
C PRO A 267 29.26 3.45 -1.59
N GLU A 268 30.01 2.60 -2.29
CA GLU A 268 31.04 1.73 -1.68
C GLU A 268 32.06 2.50 -0.84
N ASP A 269 32.49 3.67 -1.32
CA ASP A 269 33.43 4.57 -0.64
C ASP A 269 32.86 5.17 0.65
N ARG A 270 31.54 5.08 0.86
CA ARG A 270 30.80 5.65 2.00
C ARG A 270 30.20 4.61 2.93
N GLN A 271 30.40 3.32 2.67
CA GLN A 271 29.94 2.27 3.57
C GLN A 271 30.67 2.32 4.93
N GLY A 272 31.92 2.79 4.92
CA GLY A 272 32.74 2.94 6.11
C GLY A 272 32.32 4.14 6.96
N GLY A 273 32.01 3.91 8.23
CA GLY A 273 31.61 4.97 9.17
C GLY A 273 30.15 5.42 9.03
N ALA A 274 29.38 4.83 8.12
CA ALA A 274 27.97 5.12 7.92
C ALA A 274 27.17 4.91 9.20
N ILE A 275 26.21 5.78 9.48
CA ILE A 275 25.32 5.65 10.63
C ILE A 275 24.04 4.95 10.19
N LEU A 276 23.86 3.73 10.68
CA LEU A 276 22.69 2.89 10.44
C LEU A 276 21.61 3.14 11.50
N VAL A 277 20.41 3.46 11.04
CA VAL A 277 19.23 3.70 11.88
C VAL A 277 18.19 2.62 11.63
N ARG A 278 17.71 2.02 12.72
CA ARG A 278 16.81 0.86 12.70
C ARG A 278 15.60 1.10 13.58
N ASN A 279 14.41 0.80 13.06
CA ASN A 279 13.20 0.61 13.85
C ASN A 279 12.86 -0.88 13.87
N LYS A 280 13.13 -1.54 15.00
CA LYS A 280 12.98 -3.00 15.17
C LYS A 280 11.57 -3.50 14.87
N ILE A 281 10.54 -2.68 15.09
CA ILE A 281 9.14 -3.03 14.75
C ILE A 281 9.01 -3.39 13.25
N TRP A 282 9.71 -2.67 12.39
CA TRP A 282 9.57 -2.81 10.94
C TRP A 282 10.58 -3.77 10.31
N VAL A 283 11.78 -3.89 10.89
CA VAL A 283 12.79 -4.86 10.45
C VAL A 283 12.25 -6.28 10.59
N ASP A 284 11.59 -6.59 11.70
CA ASP A 284 10.98 -7.90 11.95
C ASP A 284 9.74 -8.16 11.07
N PHE A 285 9.17 -7.12 10.46
CA PHE A 285 7.92 -7.19 9.69
C PHE A 285 8.13 -7.62 8.23
N ALA A 286 9.35 -7.47 7.70
CA ALA A 286 9.73 -7.88 6.36
C ALA A 286 11.21 -8.31 6.39
N PRO A 287 11.50 -9.59 6.65
CA PRO A 287 12.88 -10.07 6.73
C PRO A 287 13.57 -9.87 5.37
N MET A 288 14.67 -9.11 5.40
CA MET A 288 15.48 -8.79 4.23
C MET A 288 16.88 -9.35 4.49
N PRO A 289 17.20 -10.56 3.97
CA PRO A 289 18.46 -11.23 4.29
C PRO A 289 19.70 -10.37 3.99
N GLU A 290 19.66 -9.61 2.90
CA GLU A 290 20.72 -8.68 2.51
C GLU A 290 20.88 -7.53 3.50
N PHE A 291 19.77 -6.94 3.96
CA PHE A 291 19.80 -5.93 5.00
C PHE A 291 20.30 -6.52 6.33
N THR A 292 19.86 -7.71 6.73
CA THR A 292 20.38 -8.38 7.94
C THR A 292 21.88 -8.63 7.85
N ALA A 293 22.40 -8.99 6.67
CA ALA A 293 23.84 -9.10 6.45
C ALA A 293 24.55 -7.75 6.60
N TRP A 294 23.92 -6.66 6.18
CA TRP A 294 24.41 -5.30 6.39
C TRP A 294 24.40 -4.89 7.87
N GLU A 295 23.29 -5.14 8.58
CA GLU A 295 23.15 -4.85 10.01
C GLU A 295 24.23 -5.52 10.84
N LYS A 296 24.61 -6.76 10.49
CA LYS A 296 25.69 -7.50 11.15
C LYS A 296 27.06 -6.84 11.01
N LYS A 297 27.27 -6.03 9.97
CA LYS A 297 28.51 -5.27 9.83
C LYS A 297 28.57 -4.14 10.85
N CYS A 298 27.44 -3.51 11.19
CA CYS A 298 27.40 -2.30 12.00
C CYS A 298 27.22 -2.62 13.50
N ASP A 299 28.34 -2.87 14.17
CA ASP A 299 28.43 -3.40 15.54
C ASP A 299 28.58 -2.32 16.63
N GLU A 300 29.10 -1.13 16.29
CA GLU A 300 29.22 -0.01 17.24
C GLU A 300 27.84 0.59 17.55
N LEU A 301 27.31 0.33 18.74
CA LEU A 301 26.03 0.89 19.20
C LEU A 301 26.20 2.35 19.64
N LEU A 302 25.51 3.28 18.96
CA LEU A 302 25.54 4.71 19.27
C LEU A 302 24.35 5.13 20.15
N LEU A 303 23.17 4.54 19.91
CA LEU A 303 21.96 4.78 20.69
C LEU A 303 21.10 3.53 20.71
N ASP A 304 20.62 3.14 21.89
CA ASP A 304 19.54 2.18 22.07
C ASP A 304 18.35 2.86 22.77
N ALA A 305 17.27 3.05 22.03
CA ALA A 305 16.04 3.66 22.50
C ALA A 305 14.84 2.89 21.91
N PRO A 306 14.49 1.71 22.48
CA PRO A 306 13.55 0.79 21.85
C PRO A 306 12.22 1.45 21.43
N PRO A 307 11.73 1.21 20.19
CA PRO A 307 12.20 0.23 19.22
C PRO A 307 13.37 0.71 18.32
N TYR A 308 13.91 1.90 18.56
CA TYR A 308 14.91 2.53 17.72
C TYR A 308 16.32 2.16 18.15
N VAL A 309 17.17 1.83 17.19
CA VAL A 309 18.58 1.55 17.39
C VAL A 309 19.40 2.31 16.36
N VAL A 310 20.43 3.00 16.81
CA VAL A 310 21.40 3.70 15.96
C VAL A 310 22.76 3.05 16.17
N SER A 311 23.41 2.67 15.09
CA SER A 311 24.73 2.04 15.11
C SER A 311 25.63 2.63 14.05
N ARG A 312 26.95 2.56 14.26
CA ARG A 312 27.93 2.92 13.25
C ARG A 312 28.43 1.66 12.54
N CYS A 313 28.58 1.76 11.22
CA CYS A 313 29.18 0.74 10.40
C CYS A 313 30.70 0.89 10.41
N PRO A 314 31.46 -0.22 10.41
CA PRO A 314 32.91 -0.20 10.55
C PRO A 314 33.53 0.62 9.42
N GLY A 315 34.40 1.55 9.79
CA GLY A 315 35.16 2.34 8.82
C GLY A 315 36.12 1.46 8.02
N SER A 316 36.22 1.69 6.72
CA SER A 316 37.47 1.38 6.04
C SER A 316 38.53 2.27 6.69
N ARG A 317 39.36 1.70 7.56
CA ARG A 317 40.62 2.35 7.92
C ARG A 317 41.40 2.51 6.62
N LYS A 318 41.40 3.70 6.06
CA LYS A 318 42.55 4.16 5.28
C LYS A 318 43.64 4.54 6.26
#